data_AF-F4HK69-F1
#
_entry.id   AF-F4HK69-F1
#
_cell.length_a   1.000
_cell.length_b   1.000
_cell.length_c   1.000
_cell.angle_alpha   90.00
_cell.angle_beta   90.00
_cell.angle_gamma   90.00
#
_symmetry.space_group_name_H-M   'P 1'
#
loop_
_entity.id
_entity.type
_entity.pdbx_description
1 polymer ?
#
loop_
_entity_poly.entity_id
_entity_poly.type
_entity_poly.pdbx_seq_one_letter_code
_entity_poly.pdbx_strand_id
1 'polypeptide(L)'
;MWITIKGKHLTVKIDLGRYIPSPDPFFLIFTVNDHLIIGGCWKGELEGDESNVYGFFENLLTACYYFLQPDSPHVQKITKIDKRNIEKEGFQLRGDEVVVYQAVERNAIYYACSTGRIARIYYRNDLLSYTDCPEYKGKHKGVVELPLKDFIEDVLKISREFLEKYAPVIERIIIKHTGEPEGYDYLWESYYEVIELYRKRPDSENR
;
A
#
# COMPACT_ATOMS: atom_id res chain seq x y z
N MET A 1 3.87 -11.28 17.22
CA MET A 1 5.23 -11.41 16.66
C MET A 1 5.26 -10.57 15.41
N TRP A 2 6.09 -9.54 15.41
CA TRP A 2 6.24 -8.68 14.24
C TRP A 2 7.14 -9.32 13.20
N ILE A 3 6.65 -9.42 11.98
CA ILE A 3 7.49 -9.64 10.79
C ILE A 3 7.77 -8.31 10.11
N THR A 4 8.86 -8.21 9.36
CA THR A 4 9.21 -7.02 8.58
C THR A 4 9.58 -7.44 7.18
N ILE A 5 8.91 -6.87 6.19
CA ILE A 5 9.14 -7.06 4.76
C ILE A 5 9.61 -5.72 4.20
N LYS A 6 10.77 -5.70 3.53
CA LYS A 6 11.46 -4.45 3.22
C LYS A 6 11.96 -4.37 1.76
N GLY A 7 11.45 -3.35 1.06
CA GLY A 7 12.00 -2.80 -0.17
C GLY A 7 13.13 -1.79 0.10
N LYS A 8 13.53 -1.06 -0.93
CA LYS A 8 14.48 0.05 -0.84
C LYS A 8 13.87 1.25 -0.10
N HIS A 9 12.62 1.57 -0.42
CA HIS A 9 11.80 2.66 0.08
C HIS A 9 10.59 2.18 0.88
N LEU A 10 9.96 1.06 0.48
CA LEU A 10 8.78 0.54 1.15
C LEU A 10 9.15 -0.38 2.32
N THR A 11 8.53 -0.20 3.48
CA THR A 11 8.62 -1.18 4.58
C THR A 11 7.24 -1.48 5.13
N VAL A 12 6.92 -2.77 5.24
CA VAL A 12 5.68 -3.30 5.80
C VAL A 12 6.03 -4.13 7.03
N LYS A 13 5.37 -3.88 8.15
CA LYS A 13 5.43 -4.74 9.34
C LYS A 13 4.06 -5.28 9.65
N ILE A 14 3.98 -6.57 9.99
CA ILE A 14 2.71 -7.24 10.26
C ILE A 14 2.84 -7.95 11.61
N ASP A 15 1.87 -7.76 12.51
CA ASP A 15 1.84 -8.48 13.77
C ASP A 15 1.06 -9.79 13.63
N LEU A 16 1.79 -10.88 13.47
CA LEU A 16 1.21 -12.23 13.39
C LEU A 16 0.87 -12.81 14.76
N GLY A 17 1.20 -12.11 15.86
CA GLY A 17 0.90 -12.59 17.22
C GLY A 17 -0.42 -12.08 17.77
N ARG A 18 -1.01 -11.07 17.14
CA ARG A 18 -2.31 -10.53 17.48
C ARG A 18 -3.27 -10.82 16.33
N TYR A 19 -4.36 -11.52 16.65
CA TYR A 19 -5.47 -11.77 15.75
C TYR A 19 -6.73 -11.19 16.38
N ILE A 20 -7.53 -10.51 15.58
CA ILE A 20 -8.85 -10.03 15.99
C ILE A 20 -9.91 -10.60 15.05
N PRO A 21 -11.08 -11.03 15.56
CA PRO A 21 -12.17 -11.53 14.73
C PRO A 21 -12.91 -10.34 14.09
N SER A 22 -12.29 -9.73 13.08
CA SER A 22 -12.81 -8.62 12.29
C SER A 22 -12.51 -8.82 10.80
N PRO A 23 -13.11 -8.02 9.89
CA PRO A 23 -12.71 -7.98 8.48
C PRO A 23 -11.24 -7.58 8.26
N ASP A 24 -10.59 -7.00 9.27
CA ASP A 24 -9.21 -6.51 9.27
C ASP A 24 -8.39 -7.23 10.36
N PRO A 25 -8.14 -8.54 10.21
CA PRO A 25 -7.82 -9.42 11.35
C PRO A 25 -6.43 -9.24 11.96
N PHE A 26 -5.54 -8.47 11.33
CA PHE A 26 -4.15 -8.28 11.75
C PHE A 26 -3.82 -6.81 11.94
N PHE A 27 -2.67 -6.54 12.56
CA PHE A 27 -2.14 -5.18 12.69
C PHE A 27 -0.98 -4.97 11.71
N LEU A 28 -1.02 -3.88 10.95
CA LEU A 28 -0.05 -3.55 9.92
C LEU A 28 0.53 -2.15 10.12
N ILE A 29 1.83 -2.01 9.91
CA ILE A 29 2.54 -0.74 9.80
C ILE A 29 3.08 -0.63 8.38
N PHE A 30 2.77 0.46 7.69
CA PHE A 30 3.31 0.75 6.36
C PHE A 30 4.05 2.07 6.35
N THR A 31 5.26 2.04 5.82
CA THR A 31 6.11 3.22 5.67
C THR A 31 6.65 3.31 4.25
N VAL A 32 6.77 4.55 3.78
CA VAL A 32 7.44 4.91 2.54
C VAL A 32 8.56 5.87 2.92
N ASN A 33 9.81 5.44 2.75
CA ASN A 33 10.98 6.08 3.35
C ASN A 33 10.79 6.20 4.88
N ASP A 34 10.81 7.41 5.42
CA ASP A 34 10.62 7.75 6.83
C ASP A 34 9.17 8.18 7.17
N HIS A 35 8.26 8.17 6.18
CA HIS A 35 6.87 8.54 6.39
C HIS A 35 6.03 7.33 6.80
N LEU A 36 5.34 7.45 7.94
CA LEU A 36 4.38 6.46 8.44
C LEU A 36 3.01 6.67 7.80
N ILE A 37 2.72 5.86 6.78
CA ILE A 37 1.50 5.94 5.98
C ILE A 37 0.33 5.24 6.66
N ILE A 38 0.57 4.07 7.26
CA ILE A 38 -0.42 3.28 8.01
C ILE A 38 0.18 2.90 9.36
N GLY A 39 -0.62 3.02 10.42
CA GLY A 39 -0.21 2.77 11.81
C GLY A 39 -0.07 4.06 12.63
N GLY A 40 0.19 3.92 13.92
CA GLY A 40 0.34 5.02 14.87
C GLY A 40 1.66 5.00 15.63
N CYS A 41 1.86 6.00 16.47
CA CYS A 41 2.91 6.01 17.48
C CYS A 41 2.32 6.45 18.82
N TRP A 42 2.60 5.68 19.87
CA TRP A 42 2.12 5.91 21.21
C TRP A 42 3.22 5.64 22.22
N LYS A 43 3.45 6.56 23.17
CA LYS A 43 4.46 6.42 24.23
C LYS A 43 5.86 6.09 23.70
N GLY A 44 6.18 6.57 22.49
CA GLY A 44 7.46 6.31 21.81
C GLY A 44 7.56 4.96 21.09
N GLU A 45 6.47 4.20 21.00
CA GLU A 45 6.42 2.92 20.30
C GLU A 45 5.49 2.98 19.09
N LEU A 46 5.89 2.34 17.98
CA LEU A 46 5.05 2.20 16.81
C LEU A 46 3.97 1.13 17.04
N GLU A 47 2.74 1.45 16.66
CA GLU A 47 1.61 0.52 16.71
C GLU A 47 1.01 0.37 15.30
N GLY A 48 0.62 -0.85 14.94
CA GLY A 48 -0.05 -1.10 13.66
C GLY A 48 -1.51 -0.69 13.69
N ASP A 49 -2.05 -0.40 12.51
CA ASP A 49 -3.49 -0.25 12.31
C ASP A 49 -4.12 -1.60 12.00
N GLU A 50 -5.40 -1.79 12.32
CA GLU A 50 -6.14 -2.97 11.89
C GLU A 50 -6.18 -3.00 10.36
N SER A 51 -5.79 -4.13 9.75
CA SER A 51 -5.72 -4.25 8.29
C SER A 51 -6.01 -5.67 7.81
N ASN A 52 -6.73 -5.75 6.69
CA ASN A 52 -6.71 -6.92 5.82
C ASN A 52 -5.41 -6.96 5.04
N VAL A 53 -4.46 -7.79 5.48
CA VAL A 53 -3.12 -7.89 4.88
C VAL A 53 -3.17 -8.28 3.41
N TYR A 54 -4.08 -9.18 2.99
CA TYR A 54 -4.21 -9.55 1.59
C TYR A 54 -4.72 -8.37 0.75
N GLY A 55 -5.75 -7.69 1.24
CA GLY A 55 -6.28 -6.47 0.62
C GLY A 55 -5.24 -5.36 0.51
N PHE A 56 -4.39 -5.19 1.52
CA PHE A 56 -3.27 -4.24 1.48
C PHE A 56 -2.29 -4.54 0.33
N PHE A 57 -1.85 -5.79 0.17
CA PHE A 57 -0.96 -6.15 -0.93
C PHE A 57 -1.66 -6.09 -2.31
N GLU A 58 -2.95 -6.40 -2.36
CA GLU A 58 -3.78 -6.24 -3.56
C GLU A 58 -3.86 -4.78 -4.00
N ASN A 59 -4.08 -3.84 -3.06
CA ASN A 59 -4.09 -2.41 -3.32
C ASN A 59 -2.75 -1.93 -3.91
N LEU A 60 -1.61 -2.40 -3.38
CA LEU A 60 -0.30 -2.05 -3.91
C LEU A 60 -0.08 -2.60 -5.33
N LEU A 61 -0.45 -3.86 -5.58
CA LEU A 61 -0.32 -4.47 -6.91
C LEU A 61 -1.24 -3.80 -7.94
N THR A 62 -2.46 -3.45 -7.54
CA THR A 62 -3.42 -2.73 -8.39
C THR A 62 -2.91 -1.34 -8.75
N ALA A 63 -2.31 -0.62 -7.80
CA ALA A 63 -1.65 0.66 -8.10
C ALA A 63 -0.56 0.49 -9.17
N CYS A 64 0.31 -0.52 -9.03
CA CYS A 64 1.33 -0.83 -10.03
C CYS A 64 0.74 -1.22 -11.39
N TYR A 65 -0.29 -2.04 -11.42
CA TYR A 65 -1.00 -2.42 -12.64
C TYR A 65 -1.53 -1.19 -13.37
N TYR A 66 -2.18 -0.25 -12.65
CA TYR A 66 -2.68 1.00 -13.24
C TYR A 66 -1.55 1.91 -13.73
N PHE A 67 -0.44 2.00 -12.99
CA PHE A 67 0.72 2.78 -13.41
C PHE A 67 1.38 2.26 -14.70
N LEU A 68 1.27 0.96 -14.96
CA LEU A 68 1.80 0.31 -16.16
C LEU A 68 0.83 0.36 -17.35
N GLN A 69 -0.41 0.79 -17.14
CA GLN A 69 -1.43 0.90 -18.18
C GLN A 69 -2.23 2.21 -18.08
N PRO A 70 -1.58 3.39 -18.09
CA PRO A 70 -2.25 4.67 -17.87
C PRO A 70 -3.33 4.99 -18.92
N ASP A 71 -3.19 4.45 -20.14
CA ASP A 71 -4.11 4.70 -21.25
C ASP A 71 -5.32 3.74 -21.30
N SER A 72 -5.38 2.75 -20.40
CA SER A 72 -6.52 1.83 -20.35
C SER A 72 -7.81 2.59 -20.01
N PRO A 73 -8.93 2.39 -20.75
CA PRO A 73 -10.20 3.07 -20.47
C PRO A 73 -10.69 2.85 -19.03
N HIS A 74 -10.42 1.67 -18.46
CA HIS A 74 -10.73 1.37 -17.06
C HIS A 74 -9.91 2.24 -16.11
N VAL A 75 -8.59 2.31 -16.32
CA VAL A 75 -7.66 3.11 -15.50
C VAL A 75 -8.00 4.60 -15.56
N GLN A 76 -8.31 5.12 -16.75
CA GLN A 76 -8.73 6.51 -16.92
C GLN A 76 -10.04 6.83 -16.19
N LYS A 77 -11.00 5.89 -16.18
CA LYS A 77 -12.26 6.02 -15.46
C LYS A 77 -12.02 6.08 -13.94
N ILE A 78 -11.23 5.16 -13.40
CA ILE A 78 -10.87 5.14 -11.97
C ILE A 78 -10.12 6.42 -11.60
N THR A 79 -9.10 6.78 -12.37
CA THR A 79 -8.32 8.01 -12.16
C THR A 79 -9.20 9.25 -12.11
N LYS A 80 -10.21 9.37 -12.99
CA LYS A 80 -11.14 10.51 -12.97
C LYS A 80 -11.97 10.58 -11.70
N ILE A 81 -12.38 9.43 -11.15
CA ILE A 81 -13.14 9.34 -9.90
C ILE A 81 -12.22 9.75 -8.74
N ASP A 82 -11.03 9.15 -8.68
CA ASP A 82 -10.12 9.34 -7.55
C ASP A 82 -9.51 10.73 -7.52
N LYS A 83 -9.31 11.38 -8.68
CA LYS A 83 -8.97 12.81 -8.77
C LYS A 83 -9.99 13.70 -8.05
N ARG A 84 -11.29 13.36 -8.11
CA ARG A 84 -12.32 14.12 -7.38
C ARG A 84 -12.31 13.80 -5.89
N ASN A 85 -11.97 12.57 -5.51
CA ASN A 85 -11.95 12.16 -4.10
C ASN A 85 -10.76 12.81 -3.38
N ILE A 86 -9.57 12.78 -3.98
CA ILE A 86 -8.37 13.39 -3.38
C ILE A 86 -8.52 14.91 -3.17
N GLU A 87 -9.21 15.61 -4.08
CA GLU A 87 -9.54 17.03 -3.93
C GLU A 87 -10.54 17.27 -2.78
N LYS A 88 -11.56 16.41 -2.62
CA LYS A 88 -12.49 16.47 -1.48
C LYS A 88 -11.81 16.21 -0.15
N GLU A 89 -10.76 15.40 -0.15
CA GLU A 89 -9.87 15.16 1.00
C GLU A 89 -8.93 16.35 1.29
N GLY A 90 -9.04 17.43 0.51
CA GLY A 90 -8.27 18.66 0.67
C GLY A 90 -6.80 18.49 0.30
N PHE A 91 -6.47 17.54 -0.57
CA PHE A 91 -5.17 17.51 -1.23
C PHE A 91 -5.26 18.27 -2.55
N GLN A 92 -4.18 18.95 -2.90
CA GLN A 92 -4.05 19.61 -4.18
C GLN A 92 -3.11 18.78 -5.06
N LEU A 93 -3.66 18.20 -6.13
CA LEU A 93 -2.86 17.54 -7.15
C LEU A 93 -1.98 18.57 -7.88
N ARG A 94 -0.81 18.14 -8.36
CA ARG A 94 0.08 19.01 -9.14
C ARG A 94 -0.37 19.18 -10.59
N GLY A 95 -1.28 18.32 -11.06
CA GLY A 95 -1.89 18.39 -12.39
C GLY A 95 -1.18 17.55 -13.45
N ASP A 96 0.01 17.01 -13.13
CA ASP A 96 0.80 16.12 -13.98
C ASP A 96 0.52 14.63 -13.73
N GLU A 97 -0.37 14.31 -12.77
CA GLU A 97 -0.75 12.93 -12.47
C GLU A 97 -1.57 12.32 -13.61
N VAL A 98 -0.99 11.32 -14.29
CA VAL A 98 -1.64 10.53 -15.35
C VAL A 98 -2.48 9.40 -14.77
N VAL A 99 -2.11 8.90 -13.57
CA VAL A 99 -2.89 7.91 -12.81
C VAL A 99 -3.06 8.40 -11.38
N VAL A 100 -4.25 8.21 -10.83
CA VAL A 100 -4.58 8.42 -9.43
C VAL A 100 -5.39 7.21 -8.97
N TYR A 101 -4.92 6.51 -7.94
CA TYR A 101 -5.60 5.34 -7.39
C TYR A 101 -5.75 5.50 -5.88
N GLN A 102 -6.98 5.41 -5.39
CA GLN A 102 -7.30 5.45 -3.97
C GLN A 102 -7.17 4.06 -3.34
N ALA A 103 -6.47 4.00 -2.21
CA ALA A 103 -6.46 2.85 -1.31
C ALA A 103 -6.89 3.29 0.10
N VAL A 104 -7.75 2.48 0.73
CA VAL A 104 -8.36 2.77 2.03
C VAL A 104 -8.05 1.63 2.98
N GLU A 105 -7.58 2.00 4.16
CA GLU A 105 -7.37 1.14 5.33
C GLU A 105 -8.24 1.66 6.48
N ARG A 106 -8.28 0.95 7.61
CA ARG A 106 -9.20 1.24 8.72
C ARG A 106 -9.12 2.70 9.20
N ASN A 107 -7.92 3.22 9.45
CA ASN A 107 -7.68 4.59 9.92
C ASN A 107 -6.69 5.36 9.03
N ALA A 108 -6.51 4.91 7.80
CA ALA A 108 -5.63 5.57 6.84
C ALA A 108 -6.21 5.52 5.43
N ILE A 109 -5.94 6.58 4.66
CA ILE A 109 -6.22 6.65 3.24
C ILE A 109 -4.97 7.14 2.55
N TYR A 110 -4.61 6.49 1.45
CA TYR A 110 -3.56 6.99 0.58
C TYR A 110 -3.98 6.92 -0.89
N TYR A 111 -3.48 7.88 -1.66
CA TYR A 111 -3.62 7.93 -3.10
C TYR A 111 -2.26 7.67 -3.72
N ALA A 112 -2.15 6.55 -4.42
CA ALA A 112 -1.00 6.24 -5.23
C ALA A 112 -1.18 6.90 -6.60
N CYS A 113 -0.34 7.91 -6.88
CA CYS A 113 -0.37 8.65 -8.14
C CYS A 113 0.89 8.38 -8.95
N SER A 114 0.76 8.46 -10.28
CA SER A 114 1.90 8.38 -11.20
C SER A 114 1.89 9.55 -12.17
N THR A 115 3.06 10.12 -12.42
CA THR A 115 3.31 11.10 -13.50
C THR A 115 3.95 10.45 -14.74
N GLY A 116 4.00 9.11 -14.77
CA GLY A 116 4.73 8.33 -15.76
C GLY A 116 6.19 8.05 -15.38
N ARG A 117 6.80 8.89 -14.53
CA ARG A 117 8.18 8.72 -14.03
C ARG A 117 8.34 8.77 -12.51
N ILE A 118 7.43 9.47 -11.82
CA ILE A 118 7.45 9.62 -10.36
C ILE A 118 6.19 8.96 -9.82
N ALA A 119 6.36 8.15 -8.78
CA ALA A 119 5.28 7.73 -7.90
C ALA A 119 5.12 8.80 -6.81
N ARG A 120 3.90 9.30 -6.64
CA ARG A 120 3.55 10.30 -5.65
C ARG A 120 2.44 9.74 -4.76
N ILE A 121 2.74 9.56 -3.47
CA ILE A 121 1.81 9.00 -2.50
C ILE A 121 1.29 10.14 -1.62
N TYR A 122 0.06 10.55 -1.85
CA TYR A 122 -0.64 11.45 -0.92
C TYR A 122 -1.28 10.60 0.16
N TYR A 123 -1.11 10.95 1.43
CA TYR A 123 -1.62 10.12 2.52
C TYR A 123 -2.22 10.95 3.65
N ARG A 124 -3.25 10.40 4.27
CA ARG A 124 -3.83 10.82 5.54
C ARG A 124 -3.88 9.59 6.44
N ASN A 125 -3.24 9.70 7.59
CA ASN A 125 -3.13 8.69 8.64
C ASN A 125 -3.77 9.27 9.90
N ASP A 126 -5.01 8.90 10.18
CA ASP A 126 -5.79 9.53 11.24
C ASP A 126 -5.27 9.16 12.63
N LEU A 127 -4.66 7.98 12.81
CA LEU A 127 -4.04 7.59 14.08
C LEU A 127 -2.95 8.57 14.50
N LEU A 128 -2.15 9.05 13.55
CA LEU A 128 -1.10 10.02 13.82
C LEU A 128 -1.63 11.42 14.16
N SER A 129 -2.89 11.75 13.86
CA SER A 129 -3.44 13.05 14.24
C SER A 129 -3.56 13.21 15.76
N TYR A 130 -3.63 12.09 16.48
CA TYR A 130 -3.78 12.02 17.93
C TYR A 130 -2.49 11.60 18.66
N THR A 131 -1.39 11.36 17.95
CA THR A 131 -0.14 10.83 18.53
C THR A 131 0.43 11.70 19.67
N ASP A 132 1.03 11.05 20.67
CA ASP A 132 1.86 11.68 21.71
C ASP A 132 3.36 11.67 21.40
N CYS A 133 3.78 11.03 20.30
CA CYS A 133 5.17 10.99 19.85
C CYS A 133 5.58 12.31 19.15
N PRO A 134 6.55 13.08 19.67
CA PRO A 134 6.94 14.38 19.12
C PRO A 134 7.37 14.35 17.66
N GLU A 135 8.09 13.31 17.24
CA GLU A 135 8.64 13.14 15.89
C GLU A 135 7.58 12.94 14.80
N TYR A 136 6.36 12.58 15.18
CA TYR A 136 5.20 12.40 14.29
C TYR A 136 4.15 13.51 14.39
N LYS A 137 4.33 14.49 15.29
CA LYS A 137 3.41 15.63 15.40
C LYS A 137 3.27 16.36 14.07
N GLY A 138 2.03 16.51 13.61
CA GLY A 138 1.70 17.17 12.33
C GLY A 138 1.98 16.32 11.08
N LYS A 139 2.51 15.10 11.21
CA LYS A 139 2.83 14.22 10.07
C LYS A 139 1.71 13.26 9.67
N HIS A 140 0.51 13.47 10.22
CA HIS A 140 -0.70 12.69 9.94
C HIS A 140 -1.24 12.88 8.52
N LYS A 141 -0.78 13.88 7.78
CA LYS A 141 -1.13 14.10 6.37
C LYS A 141 0.10 14.59 5.61
N GLY A 142 0.30 14.12 4.39
CA GLY A 142 1.46 14.54 3.60
C GLY A 142 1.50 13.98 2.19
N VAL A 143 2.63 14.21 1.52
CA VAL A 143 2.94 13.68 0.21
C VAL A 143 4.37 13.16 0.20
N VAL A 144 4.58 11.97 -0.37
CA VAL A 144 5.91 11.37 -0.56
C VAL A 144 6.13 11.13 -2.05
N GLU A 145 7.32 11.44 -2.54
CA GLU A 145 7.70 11.25 -3.94
C GLU A 145 8.91 10.31 -4.03
N LEU A 146 8.87 9.39 -5.00
CA LEU A 146 9.98 8.50 -5.32
C LEU A 146 9.94 8.12 -6.80
N PRO A 147 11.05 7.64 -7.41
CA PRO A 147 11.02 7.15 -8.78
C PRO A 147 9.95 6.06 -8.94
N LEU A 148 9.13 6.16 -10.00
CA LEU A 148 8.07 5.20 -10.26
C LEU A 148 8.61 3.78 -10.39
N LYS A 149 9.77 3.66 -11.03
CA LYS A 149 10.51 2.41 -11.17
C LYS A 149 10.81 1.79 -9.81
N ASP A 150 11.44 2.56 -8.92
CA ASP A 150 11.81 2.12 -7.57
C ASP A 150 10.57 1.71 -6.76
N PHE A 151 9.45 2.42 -6.92
CA PHE A 151 8.18 2.04 -6.29
C PHE A 151 7.67 0.69 -6.79
N ILE A 152 7.61 0.48 -8.11
CA ILE A 152 7.11 -0.78 -8.69
C ILE A 152 8.02 -1.95 -8.30
N GLU A 153 9.34 -1.77 -8.37
CA GLU A 153 10.31 -2.81 -7.98
C GLU A 153 10.19 -3.17 -6.50
N ASP A 154 9.97 -2.18 -5.64
CA ASP A 154 9.72 -2.42 -4.23
C ASP A 154 8.42 -3.19 -4.00
N VAL A 155 7.30 -2.77 -4.61
CA VAL A 155 6.02 -3.47 -4.50
C VAL A 155 6.17 -4.92 -4.94
N LEU A 156 6.76 -5.17 -6.11
CA LEU A 156 6.99 -6.54 -6.60
C LEU A 156 7.84 -7.34 -5.62
N LYS A 157 8.92 -6.76 -5.08
CA LYS A 157 9.78 -7.45 -4.11
C LYS A 157 9.02 -7.81 -2.83
N ILE A 158 8.32 -6.86 -2.22
CA ILE A 158 7.62 -7.08 -0.95
C ILE A 158 6.42 -8.02 -1.12
N SER A 159 5.69 -7.92 -2.23
CA SER A 159 4.56 -8.80 -2.55
C SER A 159 5.04 -10.23 -2.77
N ARG A 160 6.16 -10.43 -3.48
CA ARG A 160 6.76 -11.76 -3.65
C ARG A 160 7.13 -12.38 -2.31
N GLU A 161 7.84 -11.63 -1.47
CA GLU A 161 8.25 -12.13 -0.16
C GLU A 161 7.05 -12.45 0.72
N PHE A 162 6.01 -11.61 0.69
CA PHE A 162 4.74 -11.87 1.36
C PHE A 162 4.10 -13.17 0.88
N LEU A 163 3.89 -13.32 -0.42
CA LEU A 163 3.23 -14.47 -1.03
C LEU A 163 3.98 -15.78 -0.77
N GLU A 164 5.31 -15.78 -0.87
CA GLU A 164 6.11 -17.00 -0.68
C GLU A 164 6.24 -17.41 0.79
N LYS A 165 6.40 -16.44 1.71
CA LYS A 165 6.78 -16.75 3.10
C LYS A 165 5.65 -16.58 4.11
N TYR A 166 4.81 -15.58 3.94
CA TYR A 166 3.94 -15.09 5.01
C TYR A 166 2.46 -15.31 4.73
N ALA A 167 2.02 -15.29 3.47
CA ALA A 167 0.66 -15.64 3.09
C ALA A 167 0.25 -17.04 3.61
N PRO A 168 1.07 -18.11 3.51
CA PRO A 168 0.72 -19.41 4.09
C PRO A 168 0.67 -19.41 5.63
N VAL A 169 1.41 -18.49 6.28
CA VAL A 169 1.41 -18.38 7.75
C VAL A 169 0.12 -17.70 8.21
N ILE A 170 -0.25 -16.59 7.56
CA ILE A 170 -1.47 -15.85 7.82
C ILE A 170 -2.70 -16.73 7.61
N GLU A 171 -2.74 -17.49 6.51
CA GLU A 171 -3.82 -18.43 6.24
C GLU A 171 -4.01 -19.44 7.37
N ARG A 172 -2.91 -20.05 7.86
CA ARG A 172 -2.98 -20.97 8.99
C ARG A 172 -3.53 -20.32 10.25
N ILE A 173 -3.22 -19.03 10.48
CA ILE A 173 -3.76 -18.29 11.61
C ILE A 173 -5.26 -18.06 11.41
N ILE A 174 -5.70 -17.67 10.21
CA ILE A 174 -7.12 -17.46 9.89
C ILE A 174 -7.90 -18.77 10.07
N ILE A 175 -7.49 -19.85 9.41
CA ILE A 175 -8.13 -21.18 9.51
C ILE A 175 -8.22 -21.64 10.96
N LYS A 176 -7.18 -21.40 11.77
CA LYS A 176 -7.19 -21.76 13.19
C LYS A 176 -8.29 -21.04 13.98
N HIS A 177 -8.65 -19.81 13.61
CA HIS A 177 -9.66 -19.00 14.30
C HIS A 177 -11.05 -19.10 13.68
N THR A 178 -11.16 -19.23 12.35
CA THR A 178 -12.43 -19.21 11.61
C THR A 178 -12.91 -20.60 11.19
N GLY A 179 -12.00 -21.57 11.06
CA GLY A 179 -12.27 -22.89 10.48
C GLY A 179 -12.33 -22.90 8.95
N GLU A 180 -12.21 -21.74 8.29
CA GLU A 180 -12.35 -21.59 6.84
C GLU A 180 -11.15 -20.86 6.22
N PRO A 181 -10.65 -21.30 5.06
CA PRO A 181 -9.63 -20.57 4.32
C PRO A 181 -10.23 -19.31 3.66
N GLU A 182 -9.46 -18.23 3.59
CA GLU A 182 -9.88 -17.02 2.87
C GLU A 182 -9.70 -17.12 1.35
N GLY A 183 -8.77 -17.95 0.86
CA GLY A 183 -8.50 -18.12 -0.57
C GLY A 183 -7.89 -16.89 -1.24
N TYR A 184 -6.56 -16.78 -1.23
CA TYR A 184 -5.80 -15.62 -1.72
C TYR A 184 -4.95 -15.92 -2.96
N ASP A 185 -5.25 -17.00 -3.69
CA ASP A 185 -4.52 -17.39 -4.90
C ASP A 185 -4.61 -16.31 -6.00
N TYR A 186 -5.68 -15.52 -6.01
CA TYR A 186 -5.86 -14.37 -6.92
C TYR A 186 -4.73 -13.34 -6.80
N LEU A 187 -4.07 -13.26 -5.64
CA LEU A 187 -2.98 -12.33 -5.39
C LEU A 187 -1.70 -12.76 -6.12
N TRP A 188 -1.50 -14.07 -6.33
CA TRP A 188 -0.45 -14.57 -7.22
C TRP A 188 -0.71 -14.18 -8.67
N GLU A 189 -1.95 -14.28 -9.14
CA GLU A 189 -2.34 -13.86 -10.50
C GLU A 189 -2.05 -12.37 -10.68
N SER A 190 -2.51 -11.53 -9.75
CA SER A 190 -2.25 -10.09 -9.73
C SER A 190 -0.74 -9.78 -9.78
N TYR A 191 0.05 -10.51 -9.00
CA TYR A 191 1.51 -10.35 -8.99
C TYR A 191 2.15 -10.69 -10.34
N TYR A 192 1.75 -11.80 -10.96
CA TYR A 192 2.30 -12.20 -12.27
C TYR A 192 1.89 -11.23 -13.38
N GLU A 193 0.66 -10.73 -13.37
CA GLU A 193 0.21 -9.71 -14.34
C GLU A 193 1.07 -8.44 -14.26
N VAL A 194 1.32 -7.92 -13.06
CA VAL A 194 2.18 -6.75 -12.87
C VAL A 194 3.60 -7.02 -13.37
N ILE A 195 4.17 -8.20 -13.07
CA ILE A 195 5.50 -8.58 -13.57
C ILE A 195 5.54 -8.61 -15.09
N GLU A 196 4.54 -9.22 -15.73
CA GLU A 196 4.51 -9.32 -17.18
C GLU A 196 4.44 -7.94 -17.83
N LEU A 197 3.59 -7.06 -17.31
CA LEU A 197 3.48 -5.68 -17.79
C LEU A 197 4.78 -4.91 -17.57
N TYR A 198 5.40 -5.05 -16.40
CA TYR A 198 6.65 -4.37 -16.07
C TYR A 198 7.79 -4.80 -17.01
N ARG A 199 7.89 -6.11 -17.33
CA ARG A 199 8.91 -6.64 -18.25
C ARG A 199 8.69 -6.26 -19.71
N LYS A 200 7.44 -6.03 -20.14
CA LYS A 200 7.11 -5.63 -21.52
C LYS A 200 7.38 -4.15 -21.78
N ARG A 201 7.67 -3.36 -20.74
CA ARG A 201 7.88 -1.92 -20.85
C ARG A 201 9.25 -1.59 -21.47
N PRO A 202 9.34 -0.73 -22.50
CA PRO A 202 10.62 -0.40 -23.13
C PRO A 202 11.62 0.26 -22.17
N ASP A 203 12.89 -0.14 -22.26
CA ASP A 203 13.97 0.38 -21.40
C ASP A 203 14.17 1.91 -21.42
N SER A 204 13.70 2.59 -22.46
CA SER A 204 13.73 4.06 -22.57
C SER A 204 12.78 4.77 -21.60
N GLU A 205 11.82 4.06 -21.00
CA GLU A 205 10.93 4.58 -19.96
C GLU A 205 11.38 4.19 -18.53
N ASN A 206 12.44 3.37 -18.43
CA ASN A 206 12.99 2.83 -17.18
C ASN A 206 14.32 3.49 -16.77
N ARG A 207 14.75 4.56 -17.46
CA ARG A 207 15.96 5.35 -17.20
C ARG A 207 15.66 6.77 -16.78
#